data_AF-N9MZ89-F1
#
_entry.id   AF-N9MZ89-F1
#
_cell.length_a   1.000
_cell.length_b   1.000
_cell.length_c   1.000
_cell.angle_alpha   90.00
_cell.angle_beta   90.00
_cell.angle_gamma   90.00
#
_symmetry.space_group_name_H-M   'P 1'
#
loop_
_entity.id
_entity.type
_entity.pdbx_description
1 polymer ?
#
loop_
_entity_poly.entity_id
_entity_poly.type
_entity_poly.pdbx_seq_one_letter_code
_entity_poly.pdbx_strand_id
1 'polypeptide(L)'
;MSSMSPIWTTACPDWEKRILAKESLIAFEPLFPAEADMALRVFKELIVVDVTGKPTIGEITAQWVFDFVAAIFGAYDYQSNQRLITEFFLLISKKNTKSTMAAGIMLTAIILNSREAAEFIIIAPTKKVADNSFTPLKNMIRADPELNALFSVSEHTRTITHRSTKAVLMVIAAETGSSAGAKGAFILVDELWVFGERANAESMLEEATGGMASFPEGFLIYLSTQSDKPPAGIFKKKLDYARKVRDGEIVNPSFLPVLYEFPQEIIDDESYLNPEFFYVTNPNLGRSTHIRFLTNKYEQAQENGDESIQIFLAKYLNIEIGLNKRADRWAGADFWQLSAYKDKLFIESILDLSELCTAGFDGGGLDDLFGMAVIGRDKNDRSKWYCWNRAWAHPIVLERRKDIAPTLKDFRDQGDLVIVENIGDDVHQAAQICRRIYDAGKFPERAAIGLDKLGMPSLQDGLLEQIPFELLIGVPQGYQLSGYVQTTERKVAEGKFLHAGQPMMNWCVGNAKGVYQGNAMTIRKQESGKAKIDPLIAMFNGVALMSMNPEPATKKYNIYFA
;
A
#
# COMPACT_ATOMS: atom_id res chain seq x y z
N MET A 1 -9.61 34.08 18.77
CA MET A 1 -10.30 33.42 17.64
C MET A 1 -11.41 34.36 17.20
N SER A 2 -11.26 34.99 16.03
CA SER A 2 -12.27 35.89 15.47
C SER A 2 -13.48 35.08 15.04
N SER A 3 -14.68 35.57 15.34
CA SER A 3 -15.99 34.91 15.15
C SER A 3 -16.45 34.83 13.68
N MET A 4 -15.54 34.69 12.71
CA MET A 4 -15.85 34.71 11.27
C MET A 4 -15.13 33.67 10.40
N SER A 5 -14.35 32.74 10.96
CA SER A 5 -13.80 31.65 10.13
C SER A 5 -14.96 30.79 9.59
N PRO A 6 -14.97 30.43 8.29
CA PRO A 6 -15.99 29.54 7.74
C PRO A 6 -16.00 28.22 8.52
N ILE A 7 -17.15 27.54 8.55
CA ILE A 7 -17.23 26.16 9.03
C ILE A 7 -17.28 25.28 7.78
N TRP A 8 -16.32 24.37 7.61
CA TRP A 8 -16.25 23.49 6.46
C TRP A 8 -15.85 22.06 6.86
N THR A 9 -16.03 21.15 5.92
CA THR A 9 -15.52 19.79 6.00
C THR A 9 -14.86 19.42 4.68
N THR A 10 -13.79 18.64 4.76
CA THR A 10 -13.14 18.01 3.61
C THR A 10 -13.61 16.58 3.40
N ALA A 11 -14.50 16.07 4.25
CA ALA A 11 -15.13 14.77 4.07
C ALA A 11 -16.11 14.78 2.88
N CYS A 12 -16.22 13.64 2.21
CA CYS A 12 -17.09 13.38 1.08
C CYS A 12 -17.70 11.98 1.25
N PRO A 13 -18.56 11.75 2.26
CA PRO A 13 -19.09 10.42 2.57
C PRO A 13 -20.03 9.87 1.47
N ASP A 14 -20.53 10.73 0.59
CA ASP A 14 -21.35 10.39 -0.58
C ASP A 14 -20.51 10.22 -1.87
N TRP A 15 -19.18 10.07 -1.76
CA TRP A 15 -18.26 10.01 -2.90
C TRP A 15 -18.62 8.92 -3.92
N GLU A 16 -19.11 7.75 -3.48
CA GLU A 16 -19.48 6.64 -4.38
C GLU A 16 -20.61 7.05 -5.33
N LYS A 17 -21.62 7.75 -4.81
CA LYS A 17 -22.72 8.29 -5.61
C LYS A 17 -22.19 9.37 -6.56
N ARG A 18 -21.38 10.29 -6.06
CA ARG A 18 -20.83 11.41 -6.84
C ARG A 18 -19.96 10.93 -8.00
N ILE A 19 -19.06 9.99 -7.75
CA ILE A 19 -18.10 9.53 -8.76
C ILE A 19 -18.80 8.81 -9.92
N LEU A 20 -19.84 8.01 -9.62
CA LEU A 20 -20.67 7.36 -10.62
C LEU A 20 -21.56 8.36 -11.38
N ALA A 21 -22.03 9.40 -10.70
CA ALA A 21 -22.77 10.50 -11.32
C ALA A 21 -21.88 11.49 -12.09
N LYS A 22 -20.55 11.31 -12.08
CA LYS A 22 -19.55 12.23 -12.65
C LYS A 22 -19.61 13.64 -12.02
N GLU A 23 -20.03 13.70 -10.76
CA GLU A 23 -20.06 14.92 -9.95
C GLU A 23 -18.68 15.17 -9.31
N SER A 24 -18.48 16.39 -8.82
CA SER A 24 -17.22 16.76 -8.16
C SER A 24 -17.05 16.00 -6.85
N LEU A 25 -15.83 15.49 -6.62
CA LEU A 25 -15.43 14.84 -5.37
C LEU A 25 -15.06 15.84 -4.28
N ILE A 26 -15.02 17.12 -4.60
CA ILE A 26 -14.82 18.23 -3.67
C ILE A 26 -16.22 18.69 -3.24
N ALA A 27 -16.63 18.29 -2.03
CA ALA A 27 -18.00 18.46 -1.55
C ALA A 27 -18.27 19.83 -0.88
N PHE A 28 -17.42 20.81 -1.10
CA PHE A 28 -17.54 22.15 -0.53
C PHE A 28 -17.16 23.22 -1.56
N GLU A 29 -17.78 24.39 -1.45
CA GLU A 29 -17.40 25.56 -2.24
C GLU A 29 -16.07 26.15 -1.75
N PRO A 30 -15.27 26.80 -2.61
CA PRO A 30 -14.04 27.46 -2.18
C PRO A 30 -14.28 28.36 -0.96
N LEU A 31 -13.48 28.20 0.09
CA LEU A 31 -13.68 28.92 1.37
C LEU A 31 -13.54 30.43 1.20
N PHE A 32 -12.69 30.83 0.24
CA PHE A 32 -12.44 32.20 -0.20
C PHE A 32 -12.64 32.25 -1.73
N PRO A 33 -13.88 32.49 -2.21
CA PRO A 33 -14.21 32.41 -3.63
C PRO A 33 -13.46 33.42 -4.51
N ALA A 34 -13.19 34.63 -4.03
CA ALA A 34 -12.52 35.66 -4.82
C ALA A 34 -11.06 35.29 -5.13
N GLU A 35 -10.41 34.60 -4.19
CA GLU A 35 -9.05 34.10 -4.22
C GLU A 35 -8.96 32.89 -5.16
N ALA A 36 -9.95 32.00 -5.09
CA ALA A 36 -10.12 30.91 -6.06
C ALA A 36 -10.29 31.46 -7.49
N ASP A 37 -11.18 32.43 -7.69
CA ASP A 37 -11.45 33.04 -9.00
C ASP A 37 -10.22 33.74 -9.58
N MET A 38 -9.46 34.46 -8.75
CA MET A 38 -8.21 35.09 -9.16
C MET A 38 -7.21 34.04 -9.65
N ALA A 39 -7.01 32.96 -8.89
CA ALA A 39 -6.09 31.92 -9.26
C ALA A 39 -6.54 31.14 -10.50
N LEU A 40 -7.84 30.89 -10.64
CA LEU A 40 -8.40 30.25 -11.82
C LEU A 40 -8.19 31.09 -13.09
N ARG A 41 -8.25 32.42 -13.03
CA ARG A 41 -7.93 33.27 -14.19
C ARG A 41 -6.49 33.05 -14.65
N VAL A 42 -5.53 33.15 -13.73
CA VAL A 42 -4.11 32.90 -14.04
C VAL A 42 -3.89 31.48 -14.56
N PHE A 43 -4.42 30.48 -13.86
CA PHE A 43 -4.25 29.07 -14.21
C PHE A 43 -4.82 28.75 -15.60
N LYS A 44 -5.99 29.31 -15.93
CA LYS A 44 -6.65 29.08 -17.23
C LYS A 44 -5.91 29.71 -18.39
N GLU A 45 -5.17 30.80 -18.19
CA GLU A 45 -4.41 31.50 -19.26
C GLU A 45 -3.08 30.82 -19.61
N LEU A 46 -2.57 29.91 -18.78
CA LEU A 46 -1.31 29.22 -19.04
C LEU A 46 -1.35 28.42 -20.35
N ILE A 47 -0.32 28.59 -21.19
CA ILE A 47 -0.25 28.01 -22.54
C ILE A 47 0.33 26.60 -22.53
N VAL A 48 -0.38 25.63 -23.13
CA VAL A 48 0.04 24.23 -23.25
C VAL A 48 0.72 23.99 -24.60
N VAL A 49 2.04 24.11 -24.63
CA VAL A 49 2.85 24.16 -25.87
C VAL A 49 2.94 22.82 -26.61
N ASP A 50 2.80 21.70 -25.91
CA ASP A 50 2.87 20.35 -26.48
C ASP A 50 1.55 19.89 -27.14
N VAL A 51 0.52 20.74 -27.12
CA VAL A 51 -0.75 20.53 -27.82
C VAL A 51 -0.80 21.39 -29.09
N THR A 52 -1.27 20.80 -30.20
CA THR A 52 -1.43 21.49 -31.47
C THR A 52 -2.28 22.75 -31.32
N GLY A 53 -1.84 23.87 -31.90
CA GLY A 53 -2.49 25.17 -31.75
C GLY A 53 -2.09 25.92 -30.48
N LYS A 54 -1.31 25.31 -29.58
CA LYS A 54 -0.86 25.87 -28.30
C LYS A 54 -2.01 26.51 -27.50
N PRO A 55 -3.10 25.77 -27.27
CA PRO A 55 -4.22 26.30 -26.52
C PRO A 55 -3.83 26.59 -25.07
N THR A 56 -4.63 27.41 -24.42
CA THR A 56 -4.57 27.65 -22.98
C THR A 56 -5.12 26.44 -22.21
N ILE A 57 -4.73 26.30 -20.94
CA ILE A 57 -5.30 25.30 -20.04
C ILE A 57 -6.83 25.42 -19.95
N GLY A 58 -7.34 26.66 -19.95
CA GLY A 58 -8.76 26.97 -19.90
C GLY A 58 -9.58 26.36 -21.04
N GLU A 59 -8.99 26.22 -22.23
CA GLU A 59 -9.68 25.73 -23.42
C GLU A 59 -9.78 24.19 -23.47
N ILE A 60 -8.84 23.48 -22.85
CA ILE A 60 -8.69 22.02 -23.06
C ILE A 60 -8.94 21.16 -21.82
N THR A 61 -9.07 21.79 -20.64
CA THR A 61 -9.09 21.07 -19.37
C THR A 61 -10.52 20.79 -18.89
N ALA A 62 -10.72 19.67 -18.20
CA ALA A 62 -12.01 19.31 -17.61
C ALA A 62 -12.30 20.08 -16.31
N GLN A 63 -13.58 20.25 -15.99
CA GLN A 63 -14.04 21.04 -14.84
C GLN A 63 -13.44 20.59 -13.50
N TRP A 64 -13.28 19.28 -13.27
CA TRP A 64 -12.71 18.77 -12.02
C TRP A 64 -11.32 19.32 -11.68
N VAL A 65 -10.50 19.65 -12.70
CA VAL A 65 -9.20 20.28 -12.46
C VAL A 65 -9.38 21.69 -11.93
N PHE A 66 -10.36 22.43 -12.47
CA PHE A 66 -10.68 23.76 -11.97
C PHE A 66 -11.25 23.70 -10.56
N ASP A 67 -12.08 22.69 -10.25
CA ASP A 67 -12.58 22.49 -8.88
C ASP A 67 -11.41 22.24 -7.91
N PHE A 68 -10.43 21.42 -8.30
CA PHE A 68 -9.24 21.14 -7.48
C PHE A 68 -8.35 22.37 -7.30
N VAL A 69 -8.11 23.13 -8.38
CA VAL A 69 -7.37 24.41 -8.32
C VAL A 69 -8.11 25.43 -7.45
N ALA A 70 -9.43 25.54 -7.59
CA ALA A 70 -10.26 26.42 -6.77
C ALA A 70 -10.20 26.05 -5.29
N ALA A 71 -10.23 24.76 -4.96
CA ALA A 71 -10.09 24.29 -3.59
C ALA A 71 -8.69 24.60 -3.01
N ILE A 72 -7.62 24.46 -3.81
CA ILE A 72 -6.26 24.80 -3.37
C ILE A 72 -6.13 26.30 -3.10
N PHE A 73 -6.50 27.16 -4.05
CA PHE A 73 -6.26 28.59 -3.91
C PHE A 73 -7.31 29.30 -3.04
N GLY A 74 -8.55 28.84 -3.09
CA GLY A 74 -9.64 29.33 -2.23
C GLY A 74 -9.57 28.83 -0.79
N ALA A 75 -8.53 28.08 -0.41
CA ALA A 75 -8.26 27.74 0.98
C ALA A 75 -7.39 28.76 1.72
N TYR A 76 -6.92 29.81 1.04
CA TYR A 76 -6.04 30.82 1.62
C TYR A 76 -6.70 32.20 1.65
N ASP A 77 -6.73 32.80 2.85
CA ASP A 77 -7.18 34.16 3.06
C ASP A 77 -5.98 35.12 2.99
N TYR A 78 -5.94 35.94 1.93
CA TYR A 78 -4.92 36.97 1.77
C TYR A 78 -5.03 38.09 2.81
N GLN A 79 -6.22 38.37 3.37
CA GLN A 79 -6.42 39.45 4.33
C GLN A 79 -5.86 39.07 5.71
N SER A 80 -6.16 37.87 6.18
CA SER A 80 -5.64 37.37 7.46
C SER A 80 -4.29 36.65 7.34
N ASN A 81 -3.77 36.47 6.12
CA ASN A 81 -2.56 35.70 5.81
C ASN A 81 -2.63 34.31 6.45
N GLN A 82 -3.75 33.61 6.25
CA GLN A 82 -4.00 32.31 6.86
C GLN A 82 -4.59 31.34 5.84
N ARG A 83 -3.94 30.17 5.71
CA ARG A 83 -4.48 29.03 4.96
C ARG A 83 -5.21 28.08 5.89
N LEU A 84 -6.40 27.66 5.46
CA LEU A 84 -7.31 26.79 6.21
C LEU A 84 -7.17 25.31 5.81
N ILE A 85 -6.92 25.03 4.52
CA ILE A 85 -6.57 23.69 4.01
C ILE A 85 -5.12 23.72 3.54
N THR A 86 -4.26 23.00 4.27
CA THR A 86 -2.80 23.04 4.10
C THR A 86 -2.25 21.83 3.36
N GLU A 87 -2.97 20.71 3.37
CA GLU A 87 -2.53 19.46 2.74
C GLU A 87 -3.60 18.89 1.80
N PHE A 88 -3.17 18.42 0.63
CA PHE A 88 -4.02 17.89 -0.43
C PHE A 88 -3.48 16.56 -0.92
N PHE A 89 -4.34 15.55 -1.08
CA PHE A 89 -3.95 14.25 -1.62
C PHE A 89 -4.84 13.88 -2.80
N LEU A 90 -4.26 13.82 -4.00
CA LEU A 90 -4.97 13.45 -5.22
C LEU A 90 -4.46 12.09 -5.75
N LEU A 91 -5.35 11.11 -5.73
CA LEU A 91 -5.15 9.80 -6.37
C LEU A 91 -5.94 9.76 -7.68
N ILE A 92 -5.24 9.61 -8.82
CA ILE A 92 -5.86 9.62 -10.15
C ILE A 92 -5.10 8.76 -11.16
N SER A 93 -5.81 8.11 -12.08
CA SER A 93 -5.22 7.21 -13.09
C SER A 93 -4.26 7.94 -14.04
N LYS A 94 -3.32 7.21 -14.66
CA LYS A 94 -2.42 7.77 -15.66
C LYS A 94 -3.19 8.33 -16.84
N LYS A 95 -2.57 9.30 -17.53
CA LYS A 95 -3.14 10.03 -18.68
C LYS A 95 -4.29 10.98 -18.35
N ASN A 96 -4.51 11.30 -17.08
CA ASN A 96 -5.42 12.37 -16.64
C ASN A 96 -4.68 13.70 -16.34
N THR A 97 -3.66 14.06 -17.14
CA THR A 97 -3.00 15.39 -17.11
C THR A 97 -2.30 15.78 -15.80
N LYS A 98 -2.08 14.82 -14.87
CA LYS A 98 -1.47 15.04 -13.55
C LYS A 98 -0.19 15.90 -13.56
N SER A 99 0.81 15.60 -14.40
CA SER A 99 2.07 16.37 -14.43
C SER A 99 1.92 17.78 -14.99
N THR A 100 1.09 17.98 -16.02
CA THR A 100 0.77 19.32 -16.55
C THR A 100 0.00 20.15 -15.53
N MET A 101 -0.93 19.52 -14.80
CA MET A 101 -1.66 20.16 -13.71
C MET A 101 -0.73 20.53 -12.54
N ALA A 102 0.20 19.63 -12.16
CA ALA A 102 1.21 19.92 -11.14
C ALA A 102 2.05 21.15 -11.51
N ALA A 103 2.51 21.22 -12.77
CA ALA A 103 3.21 22.37 -13.31
C ALA A 103 2.35 23.64 -13.26
N GLY A 104 1.11 23.59 -13.74
CA GLY A 104 0.20 24.74 -13.76
C GLY A 104 -0.13 25.27 -12.37
N ILE A 105 -0.38 24.39 -11.40
CA ILE A 105 -0.67 24.77 -10.01
C ILE A 105 0.55 25.48 -9.41
N MET A 106 1.74 24.88 -9.53
CA MET A 106 2.95 25.44 -8.92
C MET A 106 3.40 26.74 -9.61
N LEU A 107 3.20 26.86 -10.94
CA LEU A 107 3.43 28.11 -11.66
C LEU A 107 2.45 29.20 -11.23
N THR A 108 1.17 28.86 -11.09
CA THR A 108 0.16 29.80 -10.59
C THR A 108 0.49 30.28 -9.17
N ALA A 109 0.95 29.37 -8.31
CA ALA A 109 1.34 29.71 -6.95
C ALA A 109 2.51 30.71 -6.90
N ILE A 110 3.58 30.52 -7.70
CA ILE A 110 4.70 31.46 -7.73
C ILE A 110 4.34 32.79 -8.43
N ILE A 111 3.39 32.80 -9.38
CA ILE A 111 2.88 34.04 -9.99
C ILE A 111 2.11 34.88 -8.95
N LEU A 112 1.24 34.25 -8.16
CA LEU A 112 0.41 34.92 -7.16
C LEU A 112 1.14 35.21 -5.83
N ASN A 113 2.39 34.78 -5.73
CA ASN A 113 3.19 34.90 -4.52
C ASN A 113 3.69 36.34 -4.32
N SER A 114 3.45 36.87 -3.12
CA SER A 114 3.97 38.17 -2.68
C SER A 114 5.22 38.05 -1.78
N ARG A 115 5.56 36.86 -1.28
CA ARG A 115 6.70 36.69 -0.36
C ARG A 115 8.03 36.78 -1.11
N GLU A 116 8.94 37.60 -0.58
CA GLU A 116 10.32 37.67 -1.06
C GLU A 116 11.10 36.39 -0.73
N ALA A 117 11.90 35.92 -1.69
CA ALA A 117 12.76 34.74 -1.56
C ALA A 117 12.04 33.45 -1.10
N ALA A 118 10.75 33.32 -1.40
CA ALA A 118 9.99 32.11 -1.11
C ALA A 118 10.48 30.90 -1.93
N GLU A 119 10.51 29.72 -1.32
CA GLU A 119 10.86 28.46 -1.97
C GLU A 119 9.62 27.64 -2.33
N PHE A 120 9.53 27.22 -3.59
CA PHE A 120 8.52 26.34 -4.15
C PHE A 120 9.22 25.07 -4.64
N ILE A 121 8.70 23.89 -4.28
CA ILE A 121 9.43 22.65 -4.52
C ILE A 121 8.50 21.59 -5.08
N ILE A 122 8.87 21.02 -6.24
CA ILE A 122 8.31 19.77 -6.74
C ILE A 122 9.30 18.64 -6.45
N ILE A 123 8.91 17.68 -5.63
CA ILE A 123 9.70 16.51 -5.26
C ILE A 123 9.23 15.33 -6.12
N ALA A 124 10.12 14.79 -6.94
CA ALA A 124 9.86 13.66 -7.81
C ALA A 124 10.79 12.47 -7.47
N PRO A 125 10.34 11.22 -7.63
CA PRO A 125 11.13 10.06 -7.23
C PRO A 125 12.32 9.79 -8.16
N THR A 126 12.26 10.24 -9.41
CA THR A 126 13.30 10.03 -10.43
C THR A 126 13.48 11.27 -11.27
N LYS A 127 14.64 11.41 -11.92
CA LYS A 127 14.90 12.48 -12.89
C LYS A 127 13.86 12.54 -14.01
N LYS A 128 13.41 11.39 -14.51
CA LYS A 128 12.40 11.32 -15.57
C LYS A 128 11.05 11.91 -15.11
N VAL A 129 10.63 11.62 -13.88
CA VAL A 129 9.39 12.19 -13.31
C VAL A 129 9.56 13.68 -13.05
N ALA A 130 10.73 14.11 -12.57
CA ALA A 130 11.06 15.54 -12.45
C ALA A 130 10.96 16.27 -13.81
N ASP A 131 11.49 15.69 -14.88
CA ASP A 131 11.44 16.27 -16.23
C ASP A 131 9.99 16.40 -16.76
N ASN A 132 9.09 15.48 -16.40
CA ASN A 132 7.67 15.55 -16.76
C ASN A 132 6.93 16.74 -16.14
N SER A 133 7.43 17.28 -15.02
CA SER A 133 6.85 18.46 -14.35
C SER A 133 7.62 19.74 -14.71
N PHE A 134 8.95 19.68 -14.85
CA PHE A 134 9.75 20.84 -15.23
C PHE A 134 9.56 21.29 -16.68
N THR A 135 9.36 20.34 -17.61
CA THR A 135 9.22 20.67 -19.03
C THR A 135 7.96 21.52 -19.30
N PRO A 136 6.76 21.17 -18.80
CA PRO A 136 5.59 22.03 -18.93
C PRO A 136 5.79 23.42 -18.31
N LEU A 137 6.36 23.52 -17.11
CA LEU A 137 6.66 24.80 -16.44
C LEU A 137 7.47 25.74 -17.35
N LYS A 138 8.61 25.26 -17.85
CA LYS A 138 9.49 26.01 -18.74
C LYS A 138 8.77 26.43 -20.02
N ASN A 139 8.01 25.52 -20.60
CA ASN A 139 7.34 25.76 -21.88
C ASN A 139 6.21 26.81 -21.73
N MET A 140 5.42 26.74 -20.66
CA MET A 140 4.40 27.74 -20.33
C MET A 140 5.03 29.13 -20.19
N ILE A 141 6.12 29.25 -19.42
CA ILE A 141 6.84 30.53 -19.23
C ILE A 141 7.36 31.07 -20.56
N ARG A 142 8.00 30.24 -21.38
CA ARG A 142 8.61 30.69 -22.65
C ARG A 142 7.58 31.04 -23.73
N ALA A 143 6.37 30.49 -23.64
CA ALA A 143 5.31 30.76 -24.59
C ALA A 143 4.63 32.10 -24.35
N ASP A 144 4.71 32.63 -23.13
CA ASP A 144 4.09 33.89 -22.73
C ASP A 144 5.16 35.00 -22.56
N PRO A 145 5.09 36.11 -23.32
CA PRO A 145 6.08 37.19 -23.24
C PRO A 145 6.20 37.84 -21.86
N GLU A 146 5.09 37.95 -21.12
CA GLU A 146 5.08 38.56 -19.78
C GLU A 146 5.71 37.62 -18.76
N LEU A 147 5.33 36.34 -18.76
CA LEU A 147 5.97 35.34 -17.90
C LEU A 147 7.46 35.20 -18.22
N ASN A 148 7.84 35.21 -19.50
CA ASN A 148 9.24 35.12 -19.91
C ASN A 148 10.06 36.35 -19.45
N ALA A 149 9.43 37.52 -19.36
CA ALA A 149 10.04 38.71 -18.78
C ALA A 149 10.13 38.64 -17.25
N LEU A 150 9.11 38.11 -16.57
CA LEU A 150 9.04 38.00 -15.11
C LEU A 150 9.95 36.92 -14.52
N PHE A 151 10.17 35.83 -15.25
CA PHE A 151 10.91 34.67 -14.76
C PHE A 151 12.26 34.49 -15.46
N SER A 152 13.19 33.86 -14.74
CA SER A 152 14.43 33.30 -15.29
C SER A 152 14.37 31.78 -15.16
N VAL A 153 14.70 31.04 -16.22
CA VAL A 153 14.65 29.58 -16.24
C VAL A 153 16.05 28.99 -16.39
N SER A 154 16.45 28.14 -15.43
CA SER A 154 17.69 27.37 -15.45
C SER A 154 17.38 25.89 -15.67
N GLU A 155 17.60 25.39 -16.90
CA GLU A 155 17.31 23.99 -17.25
C GLU A 155 18.25 23.00 -16.57
N HIS A 156 19.52 23.39 -16.38
CA HIS A 156 20.53 22.53 -15.75
C HIS A 156 20.13 22.16 -14.31
N THR A 157 19.63 23.14 -13.56
CA THR A 157 19.24 22.95 -12.15
C THR A 157 17.74 22.69 -11.97
N ARG A 158 16.95 22.71 -13.05
CA ARG A 158 15.48 22.67 -13.03
C ARG A 158 14.86 23.73 -12.11
N THR A 159 15.36 24.96 -12.25
CA THR A 159 14.99 26.09 -11.39
C THR A 159 14.32 27.20 -12.20
N ILE A 160 13.27 27.80 -11.64
CA ILE A 160 12.59 28.99 -12.12
C ILE A 160 12.70 30.06 -11.03
N THR A 161 13.21 31.24 -11.36
CA THR A 161 13.38 32.35 -10.41
C THR A 161 12.52 33.53 -10.84
N HIS A 162 11.66 33.99 -9.93
CA HIS A 162 10.91 35.24 -10.11
C HIS A 162 11.88 36.42 -9.98
N ARG A 163 11.99 37.27 -11.01
CA ARG A 163 13.03 38.32 -11.05
C ARG A 163 12.86 39.39 -9.99
N SER A 164 11.61 39.77 -9.67
CA SER A 164 11.33 40.81 -8.67
C SER A 164 11.45 40.29 -7.25
N THR A 165 10.57 39.37 -6.84
CA THR A 165 10.53 38.82 -5.46
C THR A 165 11.72 37.91 -5.12
N LYS A 166 12.51 37.47 -6.10
CA LYS A 166 13.56 36.44 -5.94
C LYS A 166 13.04 35.09 -5.45
N ALA A 167 11.73 34.86 -5.46
CA ALA A 167 11.15 33.55 -5.18
C ALA A 167 11.65 32.51 -6.19
N VAL A 168 11.81 31.27 -5.74
CA VAL A 168 12.44 30.20 -6.51
C VAL A 168 11.53 28.97 -6.51
N LEU A 169 11.23 28.47 -7.71
CA LEU A 169 10.60 27.18 -7.93
C LEU A 169 11.63 26.17 -8.43
N MET A 170 11.79 25.06 -7.71
CA MET A 170 12.75 24.00 -8.02
C MET A 170 12.04 22.66 -8.22
N VAL A 171 12.51 21.88 -9.19
CA VAL A 171 12.07 20.49 -9.38
C VAL A 171 13.21 19.54 -9.02
N ILE A 172 13.05 18.83 -7.90
CA ILE A 172 14.07 17.99 -7.28
C ILE A 172 13.78 16.52 -7.57
N ALA A 173 14.79 15.80 -8.06
CA ALA A 173 14.76 14.35 -8.18
C ALA A 173 15.41 13.71 -6.94
N ALA A 174 14.62 13.03 -6.13
CA ALA A 174 15.07 12.43 -4.87
C ALA A 174 15.66 11.01 -5.08
N GLU A 175 16.64 10.84 -5.97
CA GLU A 175 17.17 9.51 -6.34
C GLU A 175 17.97 8.82 -5.22
N THR A 176 18.63 9.58 -4.34
CA THR A 176 19.49 9.05 -3.27
C THR A 176 18.84 9.05 -1.89
N GLY A 177 17.54 9.35 -1.80
CA GLY A 177 16.80 9.32 -0.54
C GLY A 177 17.18 10.42 0.46
N SER A 178 17.81 11.49 -0.01
CA SER A 178 18.06 12.72 0.75
C SER A 178 17.43 13.89 -0.01
N SER A 179 16.61 14.67 0.70
CA SER A 179 16.06 15.96 0.28
C SER A 179 16.83 17.12 0.93
N ALA A 180 18.01 16.84 1.49
CA ALA A 180 18.74 17.71 2.42
C ALA A 180 18.73 19.18 1.99
N GLY A 181 18.08 20.00 2.82
CA GLY A 181 18.07 21.46 2.72
C GLY A 181 16.85 22.11 2.07
N ALA A 182 15.91 21.34 1.51
CA ALA A 182 14.66 21.86 0.97
C ALA A 182 13.74 22.41 2.07
N LYS A 183 13.57 23.74 2.17
CA LYS A 183 12.61 24.39 3.10
C LYS A 183 11.55 25.14 2.30
N GLY A 184 10.79 24.38 1.53
CA GLY A 184 9.71 24.92 0.70
C GLY A 184 8.55 25.47 1.54
N ALA A 185 8.08 26.66 1.19
CA ALA A 185 6.77 27.15 1.64
C ALA A 185 5.64 26.41 0.90
N PHE A 186 5.87 26.07 -0.37
CA PHE A 186 4.91 25.38 -1.22
C PHE A 186 5.55 24.11 -1.77
N ILE A 187 4.97 22.96 -1.44
CA ILE A 187 5.57 21.66 -1.76
C ILE A 187 4.57 20.80 -2.51
N LEU A 188 5.04 20.15 -3.56
CA LEU A 188 4.29 19.14 -4.30
C LEU A 188 5.15 17.88 -4.41
N VAL A 189 4.62 16.73 -3.99
CA VAL A 189 5.25 15.42 -4.11
C VAL A 189 4.53 14.66 -5.23
N ASP A 190 5.24 14.39 -6.33
CA ASP A 190 4.69 13.64 -7.46
C ASP A 190 5.01 12.14 -7.36
N GLU A 191 4.10 11.31 -7.85
CA GLU A 191 4.19 9.84 -7.83
C GLU A 191 4.48 9.25 -6.43
N LEU A 192 3.68 9.62 -5.41
CA LEU A 192 3.88 9.17 -4.01
C LEU A 192 4.03 7.64 -3.86
N TRP A 193 3.34 6.84 -4.68
CA TRP A 193 3.46 5.38 -4.64
C TRP A 193 4.90 4.88 -4.85
N VAL A 194 5.71 5.55 -5.67
CA VAL A 194 7.12 5.17 -5.88
C VAL A 194 7.96 5.44 -4.64
N PHE A 195 7.61 6.49 -3.89
CA PHE A 195 8.21 6.76 -2.58
C PHE A 195 7.79 5.72 -1.54
N GLY A 196 6.55 5.20 -1.63
CA GLY A 196 6.06 4.11 -0.78
C GLY A 196 6.93 2.84 -0.81
N GLU A 197 7.61 2.58 -1.93
CA GLU A 197 8.54 1.45 -2.07
C GLU A 197 9.90 1.67 -1.38
N ARG A 198 10.18 2.87 -0.83
CA ARG A 198 11.49 3.23 -0.28
C ARG A 198 11.45 3.34 1.24
N ALA A 199 12.34 2.61 1.90
CA ALA A 199 12.38 2.52 3.37
C ALA A 199 12.64 3.86 4.10
N ASN A 200 13.29 4.83 3.47
CA ASN A 200 13.62 6.15 4.04
C ASN A 200 12.81 7.31 3.44
N ALA A 201 11.79 7.01 2.61
CA ALA A 201 11.00 8.07 2.00
C ALA A 201 10.19 8.88 3.02
N GLU A 202 9.66 8.24 4.06
CA GLU A 202 8.88 8.90 5.10
C GLU A 202 9.73 9.97 5.81
N SER A 203 10.88 9.59 6.37
CA SER A 203 11.80 10.53 7.01
C SER A 203 12.27 11.65 6.08
N MET A 204 12.54 11.32 4.81
CA MET A 204 12.97 12.30 3.80
C MET A 204 11.85 13.32 3.47
N LEU A 205 10.60 12.86 3.39
CA LEU A 205 9.45 13.74 3.14
C LEU A 205 9.10 14.56 4.39
N GLU A 206 9.21 14.00 5.59
CA GLU A 206 9.07 14.74 6.84
C GLU A 206 10.12 15.85 6.95
N GLU A 207 11.38 15.58 6.61
CA GLU A 207 12.43 16.60 6.59
C GLU A 207 12.12 17.72 5.58
N ALA A 208 11.71 17.34 4.36
CA ALA A 208 11.39 18.31 3.31
C ALA A 208 10.16 19.17 3.65
N THR A 209 9.19 18.61 4.38
CA THR A 209 7.91 19.29 4.70
C THR A 209 7.93 19.98 6.06
N GLY A 210 8.86 19.65 6.95
CA GLY A 210 8.94 20.22 8.30
C GLY A 210 9.14 21.74 8.33
N GLY A 211 9.70 22.34 7.28
CA GLY A 211 9.84 23.79 7.14
C GLY A 211 8.51 24.55 6.98
N MET A 212 7.45 23.85 6.57
CA MET A 212 6.14 24.46 6.24
C MET A 212 5.47 25.15 7.41
N ALA A 213 5.76 24.75 8.66
CA ALA A 213 5.15 25.34 9.86
C ALA A 213 5.40 26.85 10.00
N SER A 214 6.40 27.41 9.31
CA SER A 214 6.72 28.85 9.33
C SER A 214 6.03 29.65 8.20
N PHE A 215 5.22 29.00 7.35
CA PHE A 215 4.62 29.60 6.16
C PHE A 215 3.09 29.47 6.20
N PRO A 216 2.36 30.43 6.82
CA PRO A 216 0.92 30.34 6.96
C PRO A 216 0.15 30.35 5.63
N GLU A 217 0.78 30.77 4.54
CA GLU A 217 0.25 30.72 3.17
C GLU A 217 0.53 29.41 2.41
N GLY A 218 1.45 28.60 2.93
CA GLY A 218 2.05 27.44 2.24
C GLY A 218 1.15 26.22 2.15
N PHE A 219 1.32 25.38 1.12
CA PHE A 219 0.56 24.13 0.97
C PHE A 219 1.45 22.93 0.63
N LEU A 220 0.94 21.74 0.91
CA LEU A 220 1.52 20.45 0.57
C LEU A 220 0.55 19.68 -0.32
N ILE A 221 0.98 19.29 -1.51
CA ILE A 221 0.19 18.48 -2.43
C ILE A 221 0.89 17.15 -2.66
N TYR A 222 0.19 16.06 -2.42
CA TYR A 222 0.60 14.72 -2.81
C TYR A 222 -0.18 14.28 -4.04
N LEU A 223 0.52 13.98 -5.12
CA LEU A 223 -0.05 13.43 -6.34
C LEU A 223 0.37 11.99 -6.51
N SER A 224 -0.58 11.09 -6.81
CA SER A 224 -0.25 9.69 -7.06
C SER A 224 -1.20 9.03 -8.05
N THR A 225 -0.71 7.99 -8.72
CA THR A 225 -1.57 6.91 -9.23
C THR A 225 -1.51 5.75 -8.23
N GLN A 226 -2.33 4.72 -8.43
CA GLN A 226 -2.21 3.52 -7.63
C GLN A 226 -0.87 2.77 -7.89
N SER A 227 -0.39 2.05 -6.87
CA SER A 227 0.78 1.17 -6.95
C SER A 227 0.47 -0.05 -7.83
N ASP A 228 1.44 -0.50 -8.63
CA ASP A 228 1.34 -1.76 -9.38
C ASP A 228 1.69 -2.98 -8.53
N LYS A 229 1.87 -2.81 -7.23
CA LYS A 229 2.04 -3.84 -6.20
C LYS A 229 1.16 -3.46 -5.00
N PRO A 230 0.95 -4.37 -4.02
CA PRO A 230 0.36 -3.99 -2.74
C PRO A 230 0.98 -2.69 -2.19
N PRO A 231 0.18 -1.65 -1.90
CA PRO A 231 0.68 -0.40 -1.35
C PRO A 231 1.52 -0.65 -0.10
N ALA A 232 2.60 0.11 0.07
CA ALA A 232 3.50 0.01 1.22
C ALA A 232 4.00 1.39 1.66
N GLY A 233 4.61 1.44 2.86
CA GLY A 233 5.30 2.62 3.37
C GLY A 233 4.41 3.87 3.43
N ILE A 234 5.02 5.03 3.17
CA ILE A 234 4.35 6.34 3.26
C ILE A 234 3.13 6.45 2.34
N PHE A 235 3.15 5.79 1.18
CA PHE A 235 2.02 5.82 0.26
C PHE A 235 0.80 5.11 0.86
N LYS A 236 0.97 3.89 1.40
CA LYS A 236 -0.12 3.17 2.07
C LYS A 236 -0.66 3.97 3.25
N LYS A 237 0.22 4.48 4.12
CA LYS A 237 -0.18 5.32 5.27
C LYS A 237 -1.03 6.51 4.86
N LYS A 238 -0.62 7.26 3.82
CA LYS A 238 -1.37 8.42 3.31
C LYS A 238 -2.66 8.01 2.61
N LEU A 239 -2.68 6.92 1.85
CA LEU A 239 -3.89 6.40 1.20
C LEU A 239 -4.95 5.99 2.24
N ASP A 240 -4.56 5.20 3.24
CA ASP A 240 -5.45 4.74 4.31
C ASP A 240 -5.99 5.93 5.12
N TYR A 241 -5.13 6.91 5.44
CA TYR A 241 -5.55 8.14 6.10
C TYR A 241 -6.52 8.96 5.24
N ALA A 242 -6.25 9.08 3.94
CA ALA A 242 -7.09 9.84 3.01
C ALA A 242 -8.50 9.26 2.89
N ARG A 243 -8.64 7.92 2.84
CA ARG A 243 -9.95 7.25 2.86
C ARG A 243 -10.70 7.56 4.15
N LYS A 244 -10.05 7.42 5.31
CA LYS A 244 -10.67 7.74 6.61
C LYS A 244 -11.15 9.19 6.73
N VAL A 245 -10.42 10.15 6.17
CA VAL A 245 -10.85 11.56 6.15
C VAL A 245 -12.02 11.76 5.18
N ARG A 246 -11.91 11.21 3.96
CA ARG A 246 -12.99 11.26 2.95
C ARG A 246 -14.29 10.68 3.52
N ASP A 247 -14.21 9.53 4.18
CA ASP A 247 -15.37 8.80 4.69
C ASP A 247 -15.92 9.40 6.01
N GLY A 248 -15.25 10.42 6.56
CA GLY A 248 -15.67 11.12 7.78
C GLY A 248 -15.32 10.40 9.09
N GLU A 249 -14.58 9.28 9.04
CA GLU A 249 -14.07 8.59 10.23
C GLU A 249 -13.04 9.43 11.00
N ILE A 250 -12.23 10.20 10.26
CA ILE A 250 -11.30 11.18 10.82
C ILE A 250 -11.74 12.57 10.40
N VAL A 251 -12.03 13.42 11.38
CA VAL A 251 -12.33 14.84 11.14
C VAL A 251 -11.01 15.62 11.06
N ASN A 252 -10.57 15.93 9.84
CA ASN A 252 -9.42 16.81 9.60
C ASN A 252 -9.73 17.86 8.52
N PRO A 253 -10.20 19.06 8.91
CA PRO A 253 -10.56 20.10 7.95
C PRO A 253 -9.35 20.71 7.22
N SER A 254 -8.11 20.46 7.65
CA SER A 254 -6.90 20.98 6.99
C SER A 254 -6.31 20.04 5.92
N PHE A 255 -6.92 18.86 5.71
CA PHE A 255 -6.49 17.84 4.76
C PHE A 255 -7.61 17.52 3.77
N LEU A 256 -7.38 17.74 2.47
CA LEU A 256 -8.35 17.43 1.41
C LEU A 256 -7.95 16.17 0.61
N PRO A 257 -8.66 15.04 0.81
CA PRO A 257 -8.55 13.87 -0.05
C PRO A 257 -9.42 14.01 -1.30
N VAL A 258 -8.83 13.76 -2.48
CA VAL A 258 -9.54 13.60 -3.75
C VAL A 258 -9.13 12.27 -4.36
N LEU A 259 -9.99 11.26 -4.21
CA LEU A 259 -9.68 9.87 -4.57
C LEU A 259 -10.54 9.41 -5.75
N TYR A 260 -9.93 9.29 -6.92
CA TYR A 260 -10.55 8.65 -8.07
C TYR A 260 -10.32 7.14 -7.98
N GLU A 261 -11.22 6.45 -7.28
CA GLU A 261 -11.24 4.99 -7.08
C GLU A 261 -12.64 4.41 -7.28
N PHE A 262 -12.74 3.09 -7.43
CA PHE A 262 -14.03 2.42 -7.63
C PHE A 262 -14.74 2.17 -6.29
N PRO A 263 -16.08 2.35 -6.23
CA PRO A 263 -16.91 1.81 -5.15
C PRO A 263 -16.67 0.32 -4.94
N GLN A 264 -16.77 -0.15 -3.69
CA GLN A 264 -16.44 -1.53 -3.34
C GLN A 264 -17.33 -2.53 -4.08
N GLU A 265 -18.63 -2.24 -4.23
CA GLU A 265 -19.58 -3.10 -4.94
C GLU A 265 -19.17 -3.37 -6.40
N ILE A 266 -18.60 -2.36 -7.09
CA ILE A 266 -18.11 -2.47 -8.48
C ILE A 266 -16.79 -3.26 -8.55
N ILE A 267 -16.01 -3.26 -7.46
CA ILE A 267 -14.80 -4.07 -7.35
C ILE A 267 -15.17 -5.54 -7.14
N ASP A 268 -16.12 -5.81 -6.26
CA ASP A 268 -16.51 -7.15 -5.83
C ASP A 268 -17.17 -7.97 -6.95
N ASP A 269 -17.96 -7.33 -7.82
CA ASP A 269 -18.61 -7.99 -8.97
C ASP A 269 -17.78 -7.91 -10.27
N GLU A 270 -16.60 -7.32 -10.20
CA GLU A 270 -15.68 -7.08 -11.32
C GLU A 270 -16.21 -6.18 -12.46
N SER A 271 -17.28 -5.42 -12.23
CA SER A 271 -17.83 -4.46 -13.20
C SER A 271 -16.80 -3.42 -13.65
N TYR A 272 -15.76 -3.13 -12.84
CA TYR A 272 -14.65 -2.25 -13.22
C TYR A 272 -13.87 -2.71 -14.46
N LEU A 273 -13.97 -3.99 -14.87
CA LEU A 273 -13.36 -4.52 -16.09
C LEU A 273 -14.13 -4.14 -17.35
N ASN A 274 -15.42 -3.76 -17.22
CA ASN A 274 -16.21 -3.29 -18.33
C ASN A 274 -15.77 -1.86 -18.73
N PRO A 275 -15.39 -1.61 -20.00
CA PRO A 275 -14.97 -0.30 -20.47
C PRO A 275 -15.94 0.86 -20.17
N GLU A 276 -17.24 0.57 -20.04
CA GLU A 276 -18.27 1.56 -19.65
C GLU A 276 -18.00 2.18 -18.27
N PHE A 277 -17.25 1.51 -17.39
CA PHE A 277 -16.91 2.03 -16.05
C PHE A 277 -15.54 2.73 -16.00
N PHE A 278 -14.76 2.75 -17.09
CA PHE A 278 -13.40 3.30 -17.06
C PHE A 278 -13.36 4.81 -16.74
N TYR A 279 -14.47 5.53 -16.93
CA TYR A 279 -14.58 6.95 -16.58
C TYR A 279 -14.42 7.21 -15.08
N VAL A 280 -14.76 6.22 -14.22
CA VAL A 280 -14.78 6.38 -12.76
C VAL A 280 -13.45 6.89 -12.24
N THR A 281 -12.34 6.32 -12.73
CA THR A 281 -10.99 6.76 -12.35
C THR A 281 -10.27 7.61 -13.40
N ASN A 282 -10.95 7.86 -14.53
CA ASN A 282 -10.45 8.65 -15.64
C ASN A 282 -11.38 9.84 -15.94
N PRO A 283 -11.41 10.87 -15.08
CA PRO A 283 -12.27 12.03 -15.29
C PRO A 283 -11.92 12.85 -16.54
N ASN A 284 -10.74 12.64 -17.15
CA ASN A 284 -10.37 13.21 -18.46
C ASN A 284 -10.74 12.32 -19.66
N LEU A 285 -11.53 11.26 -19.48
CA LEU A 285 -11.96 10.41 -20.59
C LEU A 285 -12.71 11.26 -21.65
N GLY A 286 -12.27 11.15 -22.90
CA GLY A 286 -12.72 11.99 -24.01
C GLY A 286 -11.87 13.24 -24.27
N ARG A 287 -10.88 13.52 -23.41
CA ARG A 287 -9.91 14.63 -23.56
C ARG A 287 -8.48 14.10 -23.70
N SER A 288 -7.72 14.05 -22.60
CA SER A 288 -6.32 13.60 -22.59
C SER A 288 -6.16 12.07 -22.61
N THR A 289 -7.26 11.34 -22.39
CA THR A 289 -7.35 9.88 -22.52
C THR A 289 -8.63 9.53 -23.26
N HIS A 290 -8.62 8.43 -24.02
CA HIS A 290 -9.74 8.02 -24.85
C HIS A 290 -10.06 6.54 -24.64
N ILE A 291 -11.33 6.18 -24.76
CA ILE A 291 -11.79 4.81 -24.51
C ILE A 291 -11.05 3.79 -25.39
N ARG A 292 -10.88 4.10 -26.68
CA ARG A 292 -10.11 3.26 -27.62
C ARG A 292 -8.67 3.00 -27.15
N PHE A 293 -8.01 3.99 -26.55
CA PHE A 293 -6.66 3.81 -26.03
C PHE A 293 -6.66 2.87 -24.82
N LEU A 294 -7.60 3.05 -23.89
CA LEU A 294 -7.71 2.20 -22.71
C LEU A 294 -8.10 0.76 -23.05
N THR A 295 -9.08 0.57 -23.93
CA THR A 295 -9.50 -0.76 -24.40
C THR A 295 -8.36 -1.47 -25.11
N ASN A 296 -7.68 -0.83 -26.07
CA ASN A 296 -6.51 -1.42 -26.73
C ASN A 296 -5.39 -1.77 -25.74
N LYS A 297 -5.19 -0.93 -24.70
CA LYS A 297 -4.20 -1.21 -23.66
C LYS A 297 -4.60 -2.39 -22.78
N TYR A 298 -5.88 -2.55 -22.51
CA TYR A 298 -6.40 -3.68 -21.76
C TYR A 298 -6.26 -4.98 -22.56
N GLU A 299 -6.66 -4.98 -23.84
CA GLU A 299 -6.50 -6.12 -24.75
C GLU A 299 -5.02 -6.55 -24.86
N GLN A 300 -4.10 -5.59 -25.07
CA GLN A 300 -2.66 -5.87 -25.06
C GLN A 300 -2.18 -6.44 -23.72
N ALA A 301 -2.73 -5.97 -22.61
CA ALA A 301 -2.38 -6.48 -21.30
C ALA A 301 -2.84 -7.93 -21.12
N GLN A 302 -4.03 -8.27 -21.62
CA GLN A 302 -4.56 -9.63 -21.60
C GLN A 302 -3.68 -10.61 -22.40
N GLU A 303 -3.22 -10.20 -23.58
CA GLU A 303 -2.30 -11.00 -24.40
C GLU A 303 -0.92 -11.20 -23.74
N ASN A 304 -0.45 -10.20 -22.99
CA ASN A 304 0.86 -10.24 -22.32
C ASN A 304 0.84 -10.92 -20.94
N GLY A 305 -0.34 -11.33 -20.45
CA GLY A 305 -0.51 -12.04 -19.18
C GLY A 305 -0.70 -11.17 -17.94
N ASP A 306 -0.87 -11.83 -16.80
CA ASP A 306 -1.38 -11.25 -15.54
C ASP A 306 -0.60 -10.05 -15.03
N GLU A 307 0.74 -10.06 -15.14
CA GLU A 307 1.56 -8.92 -14.69
C GLU A 307 1.20 -7.65 -15.47
N SER A 308 0.96 -7.78 -16.78
CA SER A 308 0.53 -6.67 -17.62
C SER A 308 -0.90 -6.23 -17.30
N ILE A 309 -1.81 -7.17 -17.01
CA ILE A 309 -3.17 -6.85 -16.53
C ILE A 309 -3.08 -6.07 -15.22
N GLN A 310 -2.31 -6.54 -14.25
CA GLN A 310 -2.11 -5.88 -12.95
C GLN A 310 -1.59 -4.45 -13.13
N ILE A 311 -0.59 -4.24 -13.98
CA ILE A 311 -0.08 -2.90 -14.32
C ILE A 311 -1.18 -2.06 -14.96
N PHE A 312 -1.99 -2.63 -15.86
CA PHE A 312 -3.10 -1.91 -16.46
C PHE A 312 -4.12 -1.47 -15.41
N LEU A 313 -4.60 -2.40 -14.59
CA LEU A 313 -5.57 -2.16 -13.53
C LEU A 313 -5.08 -1.09 -12.55
N ALA A 314 -3.84 -1.18 -12.08
CA ALA A 314 -3.25 -0.20 -11.19
C ALA A 314 -3.08 1.18 -11.84
N LYS A 315 -2.47 1.22 -13.03
CA LYS A 315 -2.01 2.50 -13.59
C LYS A 315 -3.06 3.23 -14.41
N TYR A 316 -4.01 2.52 -15.01
CA TYR A 316 -5.03 3.10 -15.90
C TYR A 316 -6.43 3.02 -15.33
N LEU A 317 -6.68 2.11 -14.38
CA LEU A 317 -7.95 2.03 -13.67
C LEU A 317 -7.83 2.36 -12.17
N ASN A 318 -6.64 2.66 -11.65
CA ASN A 318 -6.42 2.97 -10.23
C ASN A 318 -6.90 1.89 -9.24
N ILE A 319 -7.06 0.65 -9.71
CA ILE A 319 -7.42 -0.48 -8.87
C ILE A 319 -6.27 -0.80 -7.93
N GLU A 320 -6.55 -0.84 -6.63
CA GLU A 320 -5.57 -1.27 -5.64
C GLU A 320 -5.23 -2.74 -5.83
N ILE A 321 -3.93 -3.01 -5.98
CA ILE A 321 -3.44 -4.38 -6.15
C ILE A 321 -3.38 -5.06 -4.78
N GLY A 322 -4.35 -5.94 -4.53
CA GLY A 322 -4.39 -6.83 -3.38
C GLY A 322 -3.97 -8.27 -3.73
N LEU A 323 -4.17 -9.18 -2.78
CA LEU A 323 -3.84 -10.60 -2.87
C LEU A 323 -4.70 -11.36 -3.91
N ASN A 324 -5.85 -10.78 -4.28
CA ASN A 324 -6.94 -11.51 -4.91
C ASN A 324 -6.90 -11.56 -6.45
N LYS A 325 -5.86 -11.07 -7.14
CA LYS A 325 -5.91 -10.83 -8.61
C LYS A 325 -4.80 -11.46 -9.45
N ARG A 326 -4.10 -12.51 -8.97
CA ARG A 326 -3.10 -13.25 -9.78
C ARG A 326 -3.75 -14.51 -10.37
N ALA A 327 -3.70 -14.75 -11.68
CA ALA A 327 -4.36 -15.92 -12.29
C ALA A 327 -3.60 -17.24 -12.03
N ASP A 328 -2.35 -17.16 -11.57
CA ASP A 328 -1.56 -18.28 -11.06
C ASP A 328 -1.62 -18.45 -9.53
N ARG A 329 -2.56 -17.79 -8.84
CA ARG A 329 -2.66 -17.85 -7.37
C ARG A 329 -3.13 -19.20 -6.86
N TRP A 330 -2.72 -19.51 -5.63
CA TRP A 330 -3.31 -20.59 -4.85
C TRP A 330 -4.82 -20.37 -4.64
N ALA A 331 -5.67 -21.32 -5.02
CA ALA A 331 -7.14 -21.18 -5.01
C ALA A 331 -7.73 -20.87 -3.62
N GLY A 332 -7.02 -21.25 -2.54
CA GLY A 332 -7.42 -20.90 -1.17
C GLY A 332 -7.35 -19.40 -0.87
N ALA A 333 -6.59 -18.62 -1.66
CA ALA A 333 -6.48 -17.18 -1.50
C ALA A 333 -7.83 -16.47 -1.68
N ASP A 334 -8.69 -16.97 -2.57
CA ASP A 334 -10.01 -16.42 -2.93
C ASP A 334 -10.95 -16.35 -1.71
N PHE A 335 -10.80 -17.31 -0.80
CA PHE A 335 -11.63 -17.46 0.39
C PHE A 335 -10.89 -17.05 1.68
N TRP A 336 -9.61 -16.68 1.56
CA TRP A 336 -8.74 -16.44 2.71
C TRP A 336 -9.29 -15.33 3.60
N GLN A 337 -9.48 -14.13 3.06
CA GLN A 337 -9.95 -12.99 3.87
C GLN A 337 -11.32 -13.20 4.52
N LEU A 338 -12.21 -13.96 3.85
CA LEU A 338 -13.53 -14.32 4.40
C LEU A 338 -13.43 -15.28 5.59
N SER A 339 -12.30 -15.97 5.71
CA SER A 339 -12.00 -16.94 6.77
C SER A 339 -11.19 -16.33 7.92
N ALA A 340 -11.08 -15.00 7.99
CA ALA A 340 -10.53 -14.34 9.17
C ALA A 340 -11.45 -14.56 10.38
N TYR A 341 -10.87 -14.95 11.51
CA TYR A 341 -11.59 -15.01 12.78
C TYR A 341 -12.06 -13.61 13.15
N LYS A 342 -13.34 -13.47 13.53
CA LYS A 342 -13.97 -12.16 13.76
C LYS A 342 -13.38 -11.41 14.96
N ASP A 343 -12.99 -12.15 16.00
CA ASP A 343 -12.31 -11.61 17.17
C ASP A 343 -10.79 -11.73 17.02
N LYS A 344 -10.03 -11.12 17.94
CA LYS A 344 -8.56 -11.24 17.92
C LYS A 344 -8.16 -12.67 18.29
N LEU A 345 -7.54 -13.36 17.35
CA LEU A 345 -6.98 -14.69 17.55
C LEU A 345 -5.47 -14.59 17.81
N PHE A 346 -5.06 -14.95 19.03
CA PHE A 346 -3.66 -15.08 19.45
C PHE A 346 -3.47 -16.45 20.12
N ILE A 347 -2.23 -16.82 20.45
CA ILE A 347 -1.93 -18.20 20.83
C ILE A 347 -2.75 -18.70 22.03
N GLU A 348 -2.97 -17.88 23.04
CA GLU A 348 -3.74 -18.19 24.24
C GLU A 348 -5.21 -18.43 23.90
N SER A 349 -5.79 -17.60 23.02
CA SER A 349 -7.15 -17.84 22.51
C SER A 349 -7.26 -19.17 21.77
N ILE A 350 -6.23 -19.52 20.97
CA ILE A 350 -6.20 -20.82 20.29
C ILE A 350 -6.14 -21.96 21.32
N LEU A 351 -5.32 -21.86 22.36
CA LEU A 351 -5.22 -22.88 23.41
C LEU A 351 -6.57 -23.07 24.14
N ASP A 352 -7.31 -22.00 24.38
CA ASP A 352 -8.61 -22.04 25.06
C ASP A 352 -9.73 -22.63 24.19
N LEU A 353 -9.72 -22.32 22.90
CA LEU A 353 -10.71 -22.79 21.93
C LEU A 353 -10.48 -24.24 21.51
N SER A 354 -9.24 -24.71 21.56
CA SER A 354 -8.84 -25.98 20.93
C SER A 354 -8.77 -27.14 21.92
N GLU A 355 -9.13 -28.35 21.48
CA GLU A 355 -8.85 -29.58 22.24
C GLU A 355 -7.37 -29.99 22.14
N LEU A 356 -6.75 -29.74 20.98
CA LEU A 356 -5.33 -29.96 20.73
C LEU A 356 -4.81 -28.99 19.67
N CYS A 357 -3.49 -28.85 19.62
CA CYS A 357 -2.77 -28.06 18.65
C CYS A 357 -1.70 -28.90 17.92
N THR A 358 -1.34 -28.47 16.72
CA THR A 358 -0.11 -28.83 16.03
C THR A 358 0.65 -27.56 15.66
N ALA A 359 1.96 -27.67 15.46
CA ALA A 359 2.77 -26.57 14.96
C ALA A 359 3.51 -26.96 13.69
N GLY A 360 3.75 -26.00 12.81
CA GLY A 360 4.54 -26.17 11.62
C GLY A 360 5.58 -25.08 11.48
N PHE A 361 6.72 -25.42 10.88
CA PHE A 361 7.84 -24.53 10.63
C PHE A 361 8.32 -24.61 9.19
N ASP A 362 8.87 -23.51 8.67
CA ASP A 362 9.58 -23.46 7.39
C ASP A 362 10.62 -22.33 7.38
N GLY A 363 11.64 -22.46 6.53
CA GLY A 363 12.68 -21.44 6.37
C GLY A 363 13.79 -21.50 7.42
N GLY A 364 14.45 -20.36 7.68
CA GLY A 364 15.58 -20.25 8.61
C GLY A 364 16.95 -19.90 7.97
N GLY A 365 17.00 -19.63 6.67
CA GLY A 365 18.21 -19.10 6.03
C GLY A 365 18.38 -17.59 6.25
N LEU A 366 19.61 -17.07 6.19
CA LEU A 366 19.90 -15.64 6.39
C LEU A 366 19.13 -14.69 5.45
N ASP A 367 18.71 -15.17 4.28
CA ASP A 367 17.92 -14.38 3.32
C ASP A 367 16.41 -14.66 3.39
N ASP A 368 15.97 -15.68 4.12
CA ASP A 368 14.57 -16.14 4.19
C ASP A 368 13.90 -15.73 5.50
N LEU A 369 12.58 -15.86 5.55
CA LEU A 369 11.85 -15.78 6.82
C LEU A 369 11.89 -17.16 7.47
N PHE A 370 12.07 -17.20 8.80
CA PHE A 370 11.75 -18.39 9.58
C PHE A 370 10.28 -18.30 9.99
N GLY A 371 9.43 -19.10 9.35
CA GLY A 371 7.99 -19.10 9.58
C GLY A 371 7.56 -20.16 10.58
N MET A 372 6.57 -19.81 11.41
CA MET A 372 5.85 -20.72 12.32
C MET A 372 4.35 -20.59 12.11
N ALA A 373 3.64 -21.70 12.23
CA ALA A 373 2.19 -21.76 12.32
C ALA A 373 1.77 -22.61 13.50
N VAL A 374 0.72 -22.21 14.21
CA VAL A 374 0.03 -22.99 15.23
C VAL A 374 -1.39 -23.25 14.74
N ILE A 375 -1.74 -24.52 14.59
CA ILE A 375 -3.07 -24.97 14.18
C ILE A 375 -3.76 -25.60 15.37
N GLY A 376 -4.87 -25.02 15.83
CA GLY A 376 -5.71 -25.58 16.88
C GLY A 376 -6.97 -26.23 16.31
N ARG A 377 -7.38 -27.39 16.83
CA ARG A 377 -8.67 -28.02 16.47
C ARG A 377 -9.70 -27.71 17.54
N ASP A 378 -10.83 -27.14 17.15
CA ASP A 378 -11.88 -26.71 18.09
C ASP A 378 -12.36 -27.86 18.98
N LYS A 379 -12.53 -27.57 20.27
CA LYS A 379 -12.90 -28.58 21.28
C LYS A 379 -14.35 -29.08 21.19
N ASN A 380 -15.22 -28.36 20.49
CA ASN A 380 -16.63 -28.68 20.33
C ASN A 380 -16.96 -29.12 18.89
N ASP A 381 -16.20 -28.67 17.89
CA ASP A 381 -16.35 -29.05 16.48
C ASP A 381 -15.00 -29.41 15.85
N ARG A 382 -14.67 -30.71 15.82
CA ARG A 382 -13.40 -31.22 15.28
C ARG A 382 -13.16 -30.87 13.81
N SER A 383 -14.20 -30.52 13.04
CA SER A 383 -14.03 -30.08 11.65
C SER A 383 -13.42 -28.67 11.54
N LYS A 384 -13.51 -27.88 12.61
CA LYS A 384 -13.12 -26.48 12.65
C LYS A 384 -11.71 -26.30 13.22
N TRP A 385 -10.87 -25.60 12.47
CA TRP A 385 -9.48 -25.31 12.85
C TRP A 385 -9.24 -23.81 12.99
N TYR A 386 -8.34 -23.46 13.89
CA TYR A 386 -7.86 -22.11 14.16
C TYR A 386 -6.39 -22.02 13.76
N CYS A 387 -5.99 -20.90 13.15
CA CYS A 387 -4.62 -20.72 12.69
C CYS A 387 -4.05 -19.37 13.12
N TRP A 388 -2.87 -19.41 13.73
CA TRP A 388 -2.06 -18.24 14.02
C TRP A 388 -0.63 -18.47 13.56
N ASN A 389 -0.01 -17.44 13.02
CA ASN A 389 1.33 -17.50 12.47
C ASN A 389 2.26 -16.49 13.16
N ARG A 390 3.55 -16.77 13.10
CA ARG A 390 4.62 -15.86 13.50
C ARG A 390 5.78 -16.08 12.56
N ALA A 391 6.56 -15.05 12.28
CA ALA A 391 7.81 -15.24 11.56
C ALA A 391 8.96 -14.49 12.24
N TRP A 392 10.17 -14.90 11.92
CA TRP A 392 11.41 -14.24 12.29
C TRP A 392 12.25 -13.96 11.05
N ALA A 393 13.03 -12.89 11.09
CA ALA A 393 13.92 -12.48 10.02
C ALA A 393 15.26 -12.01 10.61
N HIS A 394 16.36 -12.39 9.97
CA HIS A 394 17.66 -11.80 10.29
C HIS A 394 17.78 -10.38 9.70
N PRO A 395 18.46 -9.43 10.35
CA PRO A 395 18.58 -8.04 9.89
C PRO A 395 19.14 -7.92 8.47
N ILE A 396 20.01 -8.86 8.09
CA ILE A 396 20.64 -8.93 6.77
C ILE A 396 19.62 -9.07 5.63
N VAL A 397 18.41 -9.58 5.87
CA VAL A 397 17.36 -9.64 4.85
C VAL A 397 16.91 -8.24 4.44
N LEU A 398 16.89 -7.28 5.37
CA LEU A 398 16.50 -5.89 5.09
C LEU A 398 17.53 -5.20 4.20
N GLU A 399 18.81 -5.59 4.32
CA GLU A 399 19.91 -5.06 3.52
C GLU A 399 19.94 -5.67 2.12
N ARG A 400 19.73 -6.99 2.03
CA ARG A 400 19.75 -7.75 0.77
C ARG A 400 18.48 -7.57 -0.06
N ARG A 401 17.33 -7.39 0.60
CA ARG A 401 15.99 -7.31 0.00
C ARG A 401 15.35 -5.95 0.26
N LYS A 402 16.04 -4.89 -0.19
CA LYS A 402 15.62 -3.49 -0.01
C LYS A 402 14.22 -3.20 -0.58
N ASP A 403 13.80 -3.96 -1.59
CA ASP A 403 12.49 -3.86 -2.24
C ASP A 403 11.32 -4.33 -1.36
N ILE A 404 11.55 -5.25 -0.41
CA ILE A 404 10.51 -5.72 0.53
C ILE A 404 10.78 -5.28 1.98
N ALA A 405 11.92 -4.64 2.25
CA ALA A 405 12.29 -4.17 3.58
C ALA A 405 11.23 -3.27 4.25
N PRO A 406 10.54 -2.33 3.54
CA PRO A 406 9.43 -1.57 4.12
C PRO A 406 8.30 -2.48 4.59
N THR A 407 7.89 -3.43 3.75
CA THR A 407 6.83 -4.40 4.07
C THR A 407 7.17 -5.27 5.28
N LEU A 408 8.42 -5.74 5.40
CA LEU A 408 8.86 -6.51 6.57
C LEU A 408 8.88 -5.66 7.85
N LYS A 409 9.24 -4.37 7.76
CA LYS A 409 9.15 -3.45 8.90
C LYS A 409 7.70 -3.20 9.32
N ASP A 410 6.78 -3.06 8.36
CA ASP A 410 5.35 -2.94 8.65
C ASP A 410 4.84 -4.17 9.44
N PHE A 411 5.24 -5.39 9.05
CA PHE A 411 4.87 -6.61 9.77
C PHE A 411 5.50 -6.71 11.17
N ARG A 412 6.71 -6.17 11.34
CA ARG A 412 7.35 -6.06 12.66
C ARG A 412 6.54 -5.15 13.58
N ASP A 413 6.16 -3.98 13.08
CA ASP A 413 5.41 -3.00 13.87
C ASP A 413 3.99 -3.49 14.22
N GLN A 414 3.44 -4.38 13.39
CA GLN A 414 2.17 -5.09 13.64
C GLN A 414 2.31 -6.29 14.60
N GLY A 415 3.53 -6.75 14.86
CA GLY A 415 3.81 -7.91 15.72
C GLY A 415 3.70 -9.28 15.02
N ASP A 416 3.54 -9.32 13.70
CA ASP A 416 3.50 -10.57 12.92
C ASP A 416 4.90 -11.15 12.67
N LEU A 417 5.89 -10.25 12.52
CA LEU A 417 7.29 -10.57 12.24
C LEU A 417 8.19 -10.08 13.39
N VAL A 418 9.24 -10.84 13.72
CA VAL A 418 10.34 -10.39 14.58
C VAL A 418 11.60 -10.24 13.76
N ILE A 419 12.31 -9.13 13.92
CA ILE A 419 13.66 -8.98 13.37
C ILE A 419 14.61 -9.28 14.52
N VAL A 420 15.30 -10.42 14.46
CA VAL A 420 16.17 -10.88 15.55
C VAL A 420 17.50 -10.14 15.56
N GLU A 421 18.16 -10.07 16.70
CA GLU A 421 19.48 -9.45 16.83
C GLU A 421 20.59 -10.47 16.58
N ASN A 422 20.47 -11.67 17.17
CA ASN A 422 21.47 -12.73 17.05
C ASN A 422 20.95 -13.93 16.28
N ILE A 423 21.86 -14.66 15.65
CA ILE A 423 21.54 -15.94 15.00
C ILE A 423 21.19 -16.95 16.10
N GLY A 424 20.05 -17.63 15.97
CA GLY A 424 19.54 -18.60 16.94
C GLY A 424 18.42 -18.07 17.85
N ASP A 425 18.29 -16.74 18.01
CA ASP A 425 17.20 -16.13 18.78
C ASP A 425 15.82 -16.48 18.20
N ASP A 426 15.76 -16.62 16.87
CA ASP A 426 14.58 -17.01 16.12
C ASP A 426 14.09 -18.41 16.54
N VAL A 427 15.00 -19.39 16.57
CA VAL A 427 14.70 -20.77 16.99
C VAL A 427 14.36 -20.81 18.48
N HIS A 428 15.10 -20.08 19.31
CA HIS A 428 14.84 -20.05 20.75
C HIS A 428 13.46 -19.47 21.09
N GLN A 429 13.07 -18.35 20.47
CA GLN A 429 11.75 -17.74 20.67
C GLN A 429 10.62 -18.65 20.17
N ALA A 430 10.81 -19.31 19.01
CA ALA A 430 9.88 -20.33 18.53
C ALA A 430 9.74 -21.52 19.51
N ALA A 431 10.85 -21.98 20.08
CA ALA A 431 10.87 -23.05 21.07
C ALA A 431 10.07 -22.69 22.33
N GLN A 432 10.17 -21.44 22.80
CA GLN A 432 9.37 -20.94 23.92
C GLN A 432 7.87 -21.00 23.62
N ILE A 433 7.45 -20.67 22.39
CA ILE A 433 6.05 -20.77 21.97
C ILE A 433 5.60 -22.24 21.98
N CYS A 434 6.39 -23.14 21.41
CA CYS A 434 6.10 -24.58 21.45
C CYS A 434 6.01 -25.13 22.87
N ARG A 435 6.93 -24.74 23.76
CA ARG A 435 6.92 -25.13 25.17
C ARG A 435 5.64 -24.70 25.86
N ARG A 436 5.14 -23.50 25.61
CA ARG A 436 3.88 -23.02 26.19
C ARG A 436 2.69 -23.89 25.76
N ILE A 437 2.64 -24.33 24.50
CA ILE A 437 1.60 -25.25 24.00
C ILE A 437 1.73 -26.63 24.65
N TYR A 438 2.96 -27.11 24.79
CA TYR A 438 3.27 -28.38 25.45
C TYR A 438 2.87 -28.37 26.93
N ASP A 439 3.27 -27.35 27.68
CA ASP A 439 2.98 -27.18 29.11
C ASP A 439 1.47 -27.02 29.36
N ALA A 440 0.73 -26.44 28.41
CA ALA A 440 -0.73 -26.39 28.42
C ALA A 440 -1.41 -27.76 28.15
N GLY A 441 -0.63 -28.80 27.85
CA GLY A 441 -1.13 -30.14 27.51
C GLY A 441 -1.89 -30.20 26.20
N LYS A 442 -1.61 -29.27 25.26
CA LYS A 442 -2.34 -29.15 23.99
C LYS A 442 -1.67 -29.85 22.83
N PHE A 443 -0.42 -30.29 22.96
CA PHE A 443 0.18 -31.15 21.94
C PHE A 443 -0.27 -32.61 22.09
N PRO A 444 -0.40 -33.36 20.98
CA PRO A 444 -0.51 -34.82 21.03
C PRO A 444 0.77 -35.45 21.60
N GLU A 445 0.71 -36.74 21.96
CA GLU A 445 1.83 -37.44 22.61
C GLU A 445 3.11 -37.52 21.75
N ARG A 446 2.95 -37.43 20.41
CA ARG A 446 4.05 -37.47 19.43
C ARG A 446 3.66 -36.73 18.16
N ALA A 447 4.64 -36.40 17.33
CA ALA A 447 4.44 -35.81 16.00
C ALA A 447 3.52 -34.57 16.01
N ALA A 448 3.77 -33.67 16.96
CA ALA A 448 3.03 -32.41 17.12
C ALA A 448 3.61 -31.25 16.31
N ILE A 449 4.90 -31.34 15.94
CA ILE A 449 5.67 -30.25 15.34
C ILE A 449 6.27 -30.73 14.01
N GLY A 450 5.92 -30.03 12.92
CA GLY A 450 6.22 -30.44 11.56
C GLY A 450 7.13 -29.46 10.84
N LEU A 451 8.12 -29.96 10.11
CA LEU A 451 9.03 -29.14 9.31
C LEU A 451 9.63 -29.97 8.17
N ASP A 452 10.25 -29.30 7.19
CA ASP A 452 11.01 -30.01 6.15
C ASP A 452 12.13 -30.86 6.78
N LYS A 453 12.22 -32.12 6.34
CA LYS A 453 13.31 -33.05 6.70
C LYS A 453 14.69 -32.45 6.44
N LEU A 454 14.85 -31.64 5.40
CA LEU A 454 16.13 -31.00 5.07
C LEU A 454 16.48 -29.84 6.01
N GLY A 455 15.48 -29.15 6.55
CA GLY A 455 15.64 -28.05 7.52
C GLY A 455 15.67 -28.51 8.98
N MET A 456 15.42 -29.79 9.26
CA MET A 456 15.40 -30.34 10.62
C MET A 456 16.69 -30.10 11.41
N PRO A 457 17.90 -30.36 10.88
CA PRO A 457 19.11 -30.26 11.68
C PRO A 457 19.37 -28.87 12.26
N SER A 458 19.03 -27.79 11.53
CA SER A 458 19.26 -26.40 11.98
C SER A 458 18.29 -25.91 13.06
N LEU A 459 17.12 -26.55 13.18
CA LEU A 459 16.08 -26.16 14.13
C LEU A 459 16.01 -27.09 15.35
N GLN A 460 16.55 -28.30 15.20
CA GLN A 460 16.47 -29.36 16.20
C GLN A 460 17.16 -28.96 17.50
N ASP A 461 18.39 -28.43 17.47
CA ASP A 461 19.14 -28.13 18.69
C ASP A 461 18.41 -27.12 19.59
N GLY A 462 17.93 -26.00 19.03
CA GLY A 462 17.23 -24.97 19.79
C GLY A 462 15.81 -25.37 20.24
N LEU A 463 15.10 -26.19 19.45
CA LEU A 463 13.77 -26.68 19.84
C LEU A 463 13.88 -27.74 20.96
N LEU A 464 14.83 -28.68 20.85
CA LEU A 464 14.98 -29.80 21.79
C LEU A 464 15.43 -29.41 23.19
N GLU A 465 15.99 -28.21 23.38
CA GLU A 465 16.27 -27.68 24.71
C GLU A 465 15.01 -27.52 25.57
N GLN A 466 13.83 -27.38 24.94
CA GLN A 466 12.61 -26.97 25.63
C GLN A 466 11.45 -27.94 25.51
N ILE A 467 11.50 -28.90 24.59
CA ILE A 467 10.41 -29.84 24.31
C ILE A 467 10.95 -31.25 23.94
N PRO A 468 10.16 -32.32 24.19
CA PRO A 468 10.58 -33.69 23.86
C PRO A 468 10.80 -33.94 22.36
N PHE A 469 11.80 -34.76 22.03
CA PHE A 469 12.16 -35.10 20.66
C PHE A 469 11.03 -35.80 19.89
N GLU A 470 10.22 -36.60 20.58
CA GLU A 470 9.12 -37.37 20.00
C GLU A 470 8.02 -36.50 19.39
N LEU A 471 7.99 -35.20 19.74
CA LEU A 471 7.06 -34.24 19.17
C LEU A 471 7.46 -33.80 17.75
N LEU A 472 8.75 -33.91 17.38
CA LEU A 472 9.23 -33.45 16.08
C LEU A 472 9.06 -34.53 15.01
N ILE A 473 8.54 -34.15 13.84
CA ILE A 473 8.40 -35.04 12.69
C ILE A 473 8.68 -34.32 11.37
N GLY A 474 9.38 -35.01 10.48
CA GLY A 474 9.73 -34.47 9.17
C GLY A 474 8.57 -34.62 8.19
N VAL A 475 8.04 -33.50 7.71
CA VAL A 475 6.96 -33.45 6.72
C VAL A 475 7.55 -33.52 5.31
N PRO A 476 7.13 -34.51 4.48
CA PRO A 476 7.59 -34.58 3.10
C PRO A 476 7.15 -33.35 2.28
N GLN A 477 8.09 -32.77 1.52
CA GLN A 477 7.88 -31.53 0.76
C GLN A 477 7.54 -31.78 -0.73
N GLY A 478 7.27 -30.70 -1.46
CA GLY A 478 6.99 -30.74 -2.90
C GLY A 478 5.62 -31.36 -3.21
N TYR A 479 5.58 -32.28 -4.19
CA TYR A 479 4.31 -32.89 -4.61
C TYR A 479 3.59 -33.65 -3.48
N GLN A 480 4.32 -34.12 -2.46
CA GLN A 480 3.75 -34.83 -1.31
C GLN A 480 3.00 -33.90 -0.35
N LEU A 481 3.25 -32.58 -0.42
CA LEU A 481 2.53 -31.57 0.34
C LEU A 481 1.20 -31.17 -0.32
N SER A 482 1.01 -31.51 -1.61
CA SER A 482 -0.15 -31.09 -2.43
C SER A 482 -1.50 -31.43 -1.80
N GLY A 483 -1.63 -32.61 -1.19
CA GLY A 483 -2.88 -33.02 -0.53
C GLY A 483 -3.25 -32.11 0.65
N TYR A 484 -2.27 -31.59 1.38
CA TYR A 484 -2.48 -30.69 2.51
C TYR A 484 -2.74 -29.25 2.06
N VAL A 485 -2.12 -28.83 0.95
CA VAL A 485 -2.46 -27.57 0.27
C VAL A 485 -3.94 -27.59 -0.13
N GLN A 486 -4.40 -28.63 -0.82
CA GLN A 486 -5.81 -28.80 -1.21
C GLN A 486 -6.75 -28.95 0.00
N THR A 487 -6.32 -29.64 1.06
CA THR A 487 -7.10 -29.74 2.30
C THR A 487 -7.32 -28.36 2.93
N THR A 488 -6.29 -27.52 2.90
CA THR A 488 -6.39 -26.14 3.37
C THR A 488 -7.34 -25.33 2.50
N GLU A 489 -7.21 -25.39 1.17
CA GLU A 489 -8.11 -24.71 0.22
C GLU A 489 -9.57 -24.99 0.54
N ARG A 490 -9.91 -26.29 0.66
CA ARG A 490 -11.27 -26.73 0.94
C ARG A 490 -11.77 -26.23 2.29
N LYS A 491 -10.96 -26.32 3.34
CA LYS A 491 -11.42 -25.86 4.66
C LYS A 491 -11.59 -24.35 4.75
N VAL A 492 -10.74 -23.58 4.07
CA VAL A 492 -10.90 -22.12 3.97
C VAL A 492 -12.18 -21.81 3.19
N ALA A 493 -12.40 -22.44 2.04
CA ALA A 493 -13.63 -22.26 1.26
C ALA A 493 -14.91 -22.70 2.01
N GLU A 494 -14.82 -23.75 2.83
CA GLU A 494 -15.91 -24.25 3.69
C GLU A 494 -16.15 -23.35 4.93
N GLY A 495 -15.30 -22.35 5.20
CA GLY A 495 -15.37 -21.54 6.42
C GLY A 495 -15.02 -22.31 7.71
N LYS A 496 -14.29 -23.42 7.57
CA LYS A 496 -13.86 -24.31 8.66
C LYS A 496 -12.40 -24.13 9.07
N PHE A 497 -11.62 -23.33 8.35
CA PHE A 497 -10.27 -22.93 8.74
C PHE A 497 -10.24 -21.44 9.04
N LEU A 498 -10.26 -21.05 10.31
CA LEU A 498 -10.31 -19.65 10.72
C LEU A 498 -8.93 -19.14 11.12
N HIS A 499 -8.40 -18.17 10.39
CA HIS A 499 -7.06 -17.62 10.64
C HIS A 499 -7.09 -16.28 11.39
N ALA A 500 -5.98 -15.87 11.98
CA ALA A 500 -5.88 -14.68 12.82
C ALA A 500 -5.94 -13.32 12.11
N GLY A 501 -6.32 -13.27 10.82
CA GLY A 501 -6.40 -12.00 10.07
C GLY A 501 -5.07 -11.26 9.86
N GLN A 502 -3.94 -11.93 10.06
CA GLN A 502 -2.61 -11.32 10.10
C GLN A 502 -2.17 -10.74 8.74
N PRO A 503 -1.82 -9.44 8.67
CA PRO A 503 -1.35 -8.82 7.43
C PRO A 503 -0.15 -9.51 6.78
N MET A 504 0.77 -10.10 7.56
CA MET A 504 1.88 -10.89 7.01
C MET A 504 1.37 -12.12 6.26
N MET A 505 0.42 -12.86 6.85
CA MET A 505 -0.14 -14.06 6.22
C MET A 505 -0.95 -13.73 4.98
N ASN A 506 -1.70 -12.63 5.04
CA ASN A 506 -2.34 -12.02 3.88
C ASN A 506 -1.29 -11.87 2.75
N TRP A 507 -0.19 -11.16 3.00
CA TRP A 507 0.87 -10.98 2.00
C TRP A 507 1.51 -12.31 1.53
N CYS A 508 1.81 -13.25 2.42
CA CYS A 508 2.33 -14.57 2.03
C CYS A 508 1.34 -15.38 1.15
N VAL A 509 0.05 -15.33 1.45
CA VAL A 509 -1.00 -16.01 0.69
C VAL A 509 -1.15 -15.43 -0.71
N GLY A 510 -1.21 -14.10 -0.86
CA GLY A 510 -1.27 -13.51 -2.20
C GLY A 510 0.04 -13.59 -2.98
N ASN A 511 1.13 -13.96 -2.31
CA ASN A 511 2.39 -14.29 -2.96
C ASN A 511 2.44 -15.74 -3.46
N ALA A 512 1.58 -16.62 -2.97
CA ALA A 512 1.60 -18.03 -3.28
C ALA A 512 1.08 -18.30 -4.69
N LYS A 513 1.93 -18.95 -5.49
CA LYS A 513 1.59 -19.40 -6.83
C LYS A 513 1.33 -20.90 -6.85
N GLY A 514 0.17 -21.29 -7.37
CA GLY A 514 -0.21 -22.68 -7.57
C GLY A 514 0.36 -23.21 -8.89
N VAL A 515 1.14 -24.28 -8.82
CA VAL A 515 1.79 -24.90 -9.97
C VAL A 515 1.36 -26.36 -10.04
N TYR A 516 0.82 -26.77 -11.19
CA TYR A 516 0.50 -28.17 -11.43
C TYR A 516 1.75 -28.93 -11.88
N GLN A 517 2.13 -29.96 -11.13
CA GLN A 517 3.08 -30.97 -11.58
C GLN A 517 2.31 -32.27 -11.87
N GLY A 518 1.98 -32.48 -13.13
CA GLY A 518 0.96 -33.48 -13.51
C GLY A 518 -0.40 -33.05 -12.98
N ASN A 519 -1.07 -33.91 -12.20
CA ASN A 519 -2.37 -33.61 -11.57
C ASN A 519 -2.27 -33.03 -10.15
N ALA A 520 -1.05 -32.90 -9.60
CA ALA A 520 -0.85 -32.43 -8.23
C ALA A 520 -0.57 -30.92 -8.19
N MET A 521 -1.43 -30.18 -7.49
CA MET A 521 -1.22 -28.75 -7.21
C MET A 521 -0.14 -28.58 -6.15
N THR A 522 0.94 -27.88 -6.47
CA THR A 522 2.06 -27.61 -5.56
C THR A 522 2.32 -26.12 -5.51
N ILE A 523 2.59 -25.58 -4.32
CA ILE A 523 3.08 -24.20 -4.18
C ILE A 523 4.60 -24.24 -4.20
N ARG A 524 5.22 -23.64 -5.22
CA ARG A 524 6.68 -23.62 -5.37
C ARG A 524 7.26 -22.28 -4.96
N LYS A 525 8.19 -22.32 -4.00
CA LYS A 525 8.97 -21.16 -3.54
C LYS A 525 9.77 -20.50 -4.68
N GLN A 526 10.34 -21.31 -5.59
CA GLN A 526 11.11 -20.81 -6.74
C GLN A 526 10.27 -20.04 -7.75
N GLU A 527 9.02 -20.45 -7.99
CA GLU A 527 8.12 -19.78 -8.95
C GLU A 527 7.42 -18.57 -8.32
N SER A 528 7.27 -18.57 -6.99
CA SER A 528 6.93 -17.37 -6.21
C SER A 528 8.09 -16.33 -6.20
N GLY A 529 9.27 -16.71 -6.70
CA GLY A 529 10.39 -15.82 -6.97
C GLY A 529 10.98 -15.17 -5.71
N LYS A 530 11.00 -13.84 -5.69
CA LYS A 530 11.43 -13.01 -4.53
C LYS A 530 10.39 -12.97 -3.40
N ALA A 531 9.21 -13.55 -3.60
CA ALA A 531 8.09 -13.42 -2.69
C ALA A 531 8.20 -14.42 -1.53
N LYS A 532 8.26 -13.92 -0.30
CA LYS A 532 8.44 -14.76 0.89
C LYS A 532 7.13 -15.45 1.24
N ILE A 533 7.13 -16.77 1.16
CA ILE A 533 5.99 -17.65 1.46
C ILE A 533 6.28 -18.61 2.61
N ASP A 534 7.42 -18.47 3.29
CA ASP A 534 7.85 -19.39 4.36
C ASP A 534 6.78 -19.57 5.45
N PRO A 535 6.12 -18.50 5.96
CA PRO A 535 5.02 -18.66 6.92
C PRO A 535 3.83 -19.46 6.40
N LEU A 536 3.58 -19.42 5.09
CA LEU A 536 2.52 -20.21 4.45
C LEU A 536 2.90 -21.69 4.33
N ILE A 537 4.16 -21.99 4.01
CA ILE A 537 4.65 -23.38 3.98
C ILE A 537 4.67 -23.95 5.40
N ALA A 538 5.08 -23.17 6.40
CA ALA A 538 4.98 -23.53 7.81
C ALA A 538 3.54 -23.89 8.20
N MET A 539 2.55 -23.14 7.71
CA MET A 539 1.13 -23.46 7.89
C MET A 539 0.75 -24.79 7.26
N PHE A 540 1.18 -25.08 6.03
CA PHE A 540 0.91 -26.38 5.41
C PHE A 540 1.56 -27.55 6.16
N ASN A 541 2.75 -27.35 6.73
CA ASN A 541 3.39 -28.34 7.59
C ASN A 541 2.57 -28.60 8.86
N GLY A 542 2.01 -27.57 9.51
CA GLY A 542 1.11 -27.73 10.65
C GLY A 542 -0.22 -28.40 10.28
N VAL A 543 -0.78 -28.05 9.12
CA VAL A 543 -1.98 -28.68 8.56
C VAL A 543 -1.74 -30.15 8.24
N ALA A 544 -0.56 -30.53 7.73
CA ALA A 544 -0.23 -31.92 7.46
C ALA A 544 -0.39 -32.79 8.70
N LEU A 545 0.11 -32.32 9.84
CA LEU A 545 -0.02 -33.03 11.12
C LEU A 545 -1.46 -33.05 11.62
N MET A 546 -2.16 -31.92 11.55
CA MET A 546 -3.56 -31.86 11.98
C MET A 546 -4.46 -32.77 11.13
N SER A 547 -4.15 -32.92 9.85
CA SER A 547 -4.87 -33.77 8.89
C SER A 547 -4.71 -35.26 9.17
N MET A 548 -3.68 -35.67 9.94
CA MET A 548 -3.56 -37.04 10.44
C MET A 548 -4.58 -37.36 11.54
N ASN A 549 -5.44 -36.39 11.90
CA ASN A 549 -6.44 -36.48 12.95
C ASN A 549 -5.83 -37.02 14.28
N PRO A 550 -4.81 -36.33 14.83
CA PRO A 550 -4.20 -36.76 16.08
C PRO A 550 -5.23 -36.73 17.22
N GLU A 551 -4.97 -37.54 18.25
CA GLU A 551 -5.77 -37.53 19.48
C GLU A 551 -5.07 -36.73 20.58
N PRO A 552 -5.83 -36.07 21.47
CA PRO A 552 -5.26 -35.37 22.62
C PRO A 552 -4.43 -36.33 23.49
N ALA A 553 -3.37 -35.81 24.12
CA ALA A 553 -2.56 -36.61 25.02
C ALA A 553 -3.40 -37.15 26.20
N THR A 554 -3.24 -38.43 26.50
CA THR A 554 -3.99 -39.08 27.58
C THR A 554 -3.50 -38.53 28.93
N LYS A 555 -4.34 -37.81 29.69
CA LYS A 555 -4.00 -37.43 31.07
C LYS A 555 -3.92 -38.71 31.92
N LYS A 556 -2.71 -39.23 32.13
CA LYS A 556 -2.47 -40.31 33.10
C LYS A 556 -2.68 -39.77 34.50
N TYR A 557 -3.86 -39.97 35.07
CA TYR A 557 -4.06 -39.83 36.51
C TYR A 557 -3.33 -40.99 37.19
N ASN A 558 -2.14 -40.74 37.71
CA ASN A 558 -1.51 -41.67 38.64
C ASN A 558 -2.31 -41.62 39.95
N ILE A 559 -3.29 -42.51 40.07
CA ILE A 559 -3.96 -42.77 41.34
C ILE A 559 -2.97 -43.56 42.19
N TYR A 560 -2.25 -42.87 43.07
CA TYR A 560 -1.51 -43.53 44.13
C TYR A 560 -2.53 -43.98 45.17
N PHE A 561 -2.82 -45.28 45.22
CA PHE A 561 -3.48 -45.87 46.38
C PHE A 561 -2.44 -45.92 47.51
N ALA A 562 -2.70 -45.16 48.57
CA ALA A 562 -1.98 -45.27 49.84
C ALA A 562 -2.63 -46.34 50.73
#